data_AF-A0A819RT60-F1
#
_entry.id   AF-A0A819RT60-F1
#
_cell.length_a   1.000
_cell.length_b   1.000
_cell.length_c   1.000
_cell.angle_alpha   90.00
_cell.angle_beta   90.00
_cell.angle_gamma   90.00
#
_symmetry.space_group_name_H-M   'P 1'
#
loop_
_entity.id
_entity.type
_entity.pdbx_description
1 polymer ?
#
loop_
_entity_poly.entity_id
_entity_poly.type
_entity_poly.pdbx_seq_one_letter_code
_entity_poly.pdbx_strand_id
1 'polypeptide(L)'
;ERVRRNHLNDIENIIPFVLIGFCYIACNPNATLALWHFRIFFVSRLLHTFAYQIPLPQPTRAITCMISGIATISMAAQILLQVY
;
A
#
# COMPACT_ATOMS: atom_id res chain seq x y z
N GLU A 1 -20.68 -1.23 11.17
CA GLU A 1 -20.31 -1.52 9.76
C GLU A 1 -19.09 -0.77 9.24
N ARG A 2 -18.96 0.55 9.47
CA ARG A 2 -17.83 1.36 8.97
C ARG A 2 -16.45 0.80 9.38
N VAL A 3 -16.28 0.53 10.67
CA VAL A 3 -15.05 -0.07 11.21
C VAL A 3 -14.76 -1.44 10.58
N ARG A 4 -15.78 -2.29 10.38
CA ARG A 4 -15.63 -3.59 9.71
C ARG A 4 -15.13 -3.43 8.28
N ARG A 5 -15.72 -2.52 7.50
CA ARG A 5 -15.31 -2.25 6.11
C ARG A 5 -13.90 -1.64 6.04
N ASN A 6 -13.51 -0.78 6.98
CA ASN A 6 -12.14 -0.26 7.04
C ASN A 6 -11.14 -1.37 7.32
N HIS A 7 -11.41 -2.23 8.30
CA HIS A 7 -10.55 -3.38 8.61
C HIS A 7 -10.44 -4.36 7.44
N LEU A 8 -11.56 -4.67 6.76
CA LEU A 8 -11.52 -5.54 5.58
C LEU A 8 -10.68 -4.92 4.47
N ASN A 9 -10.81 -3.63 4.21
CA ASN A 9 -9.99 -2.94 3.21
C ASN A 9 -8.50 -2.91 3.62
N ASP A 10 -8.18 -2.72 4.90
CA ASP A 10 -6.80 -2.85 5.40
C ASP A 10 -6.26 -4.25 5.16
N ILE A 11 -7.03 -5.30 5.47
CA ILE A 11 -6.65 -6.71 5.25
C ILE A 11 -6.40 -6.99 3.77
N GLU A 12 -7.30 -6.55 2.89
CA GLU A 12 -7.20 -6.72 1.43
C GLU A 12 -5.94 -6.05 0.84
N ASN A 13 -5.46 -4.95 1.42
CA ASN A 13 -4.28 -4.24 0.92
C ASN A 13 -2.98 -4.67 1.61
N ILE A 14 -3.02 -4.98 2.90
CA ILE A 14 -1.80 -5.32 3.66
C ILE A 14 -1.28 -6.71 3.32
N ILE A 15 -2.16 -7.69 3.05
CA ILE A 15 -1.74 -9.05 2.71
C ILE A 15 -0.90 -9.05 1.41
N PRO A 16 -1.36 -8.47 0.29
CA PRO A 16 -0.54 -8.37 -0.93
C PRO A 16 0.75 -7.58 -0.70
N PHE A 17 0.68 -6.47 0.03
CA PHE A 17 1.84 -5.62 0.29
C PHE A 17 2.94 -6.34 1.08
N VAL A 18 2.59 -7.12 2.11
CA VAL A 18 3.57 -7.87 2.90
C VAL A 18 4.22 -8.98 2.06
N LEU A 19 3.42 -9.71 1.27
CA LEU A 19 3.94 -10.76 0.40
C LEU A 19 4.89 -10.19 -0.66
N ILE A 20 4.46 -9.14 -1.37
CA ILE A 20 5.27 -8.48 -2.40
C ILE A 20 6.48 -7.79 -1.78
N GLY A 21 6.32 -7.12 -0.64
CA GLY A 21 7.41 -6.44 0.07
C GLY A 21 8.49 -7.41 0.54
N PHE A 22 8.12 -8.60 1.00
CA PHE A 22 9.08 -9.65 1.35
C PHE A 22 9.87 -10.14 0.13
N CYS A 23 9.17 -10.44 -0.96
CA CYS A 23 9.82 -10.81 -2.22
C CYS A 23 10.72 -9.68 -2.76
N TYR A 24 10.28 -8.43 -2.66
CA TYR A 24 11.04 -7.26 -3.10
C TYR A 24 12.34 -7.13 -2.32
N ILE A 25 12.34 -7.28 -0.99
CA ILE A 25 13.56 -7.25 -0.17
C ILE A 25 14.51 -8.39 -0.55
N ALA A 26 13.99 -9.58 -0.83
CA ALA A 26 14.80 -10.74 -1.24
C ALA A 26 15.57 -10.50 -2.56
N CYS A 27 15.11 -9.56 -3.40
CA CYS A 27 15.77 -9.16 -4.63
C CYS A 27 16.94 -8.16 -4.43
N ASN A 28 17.32 -7.82 -3.20
CA ASN A 28 18.33 -6.80 -2.86
C ASN A 28 18.15 -5.47 -3.62
N PRO A 29 16.99 -4.80 -3.47
CA PRO A 29 16.72 -3.54 -4.13
C PRO A 29 17.54 -2.41 -3.49
N ASN A 30 17.56 -1.24 -4.14
CA ASN A 30 18.14 -0.06 -3.51
C ASN A 30 17.39 0.27 -2.20
N ALA A 31 18.12 0.27 -1.08
CA ALA A 31 17.56 0.47 0.26
C ALA A 31 16.74 1.77 0.38
N THR A 32 17.19 2.85 -0.27
CA THR A 32 16.47 4.14 -0.25
C THR A 32 15.12 4.02 -0.95
N LEU A 33 15.06 3.35 -2.10
CA LEU A 33 13.80 3.15 -2.83
C LEU A 33 12.85 2.25 -2.06
N ALA A 34 13.34 1.15 -1.48
CA ALA A 34 12.53 0.25 -0.66
C ALA A 34 11.89 0.98 0.54
N LEU A 35 12.68 1.79 1.25
CA LEU A 35 12.18 2.60 2.36
C LEU A 35 11.09 3.58 1.91
N TRP A 36 11.24 4.20 0.74
CA TRP A 36 10.21 5.10 0.22
C TRP A 36 8.90 4.38 -0.11
N HIS A 37 8.94 3.18 -0.72
CA HIS A 37 7.74 2.39 -0.97
C HIS A 37 7.00 2.04 0.32
N PHE A 38 7.74 1.62 1.35
CA PHE A 38 7.16 1.29 2.65
C PHE A 38 6.59 2.51 3.37
N ARG A 39 7.28 3.66 3.33
CA ARG A 39 6.79 4.91 3.91
C ARG A 39 5.53 5.41 3.22
N ILE A 40 5.51 5.42 1.88
CA ILE A 40 4.36 5.87 1.10
C ILE A 40 3.14 4.99 1.38
N PHE A 41 3.32 3.67 1.38
CA PHE A 41 2.24 2.74 1.71
C PHE A 41 1.70 2.99 3.13
N PHE A 42 2.57 3.09 4.13
CA PHE A 42 2.17 3.31 5.52
C PHE A 42 1.40 4.62 5.70
N VAL A 43 1.92 5.75 5.20
CA VAL A 43 1.26 7.05 5.30
C VAL A 43 -0.09 7.04 4.57
N SER A 44 -0.14 6.42 3.39
CA SER A 44 -1.38 6.25 2.62
C SER A 44 -2.45 5.47 3.38
N ARG A 45 -2.10 4.36 4.06
CA ARG A 45 -3.05 3.59 4.87
C ARG A 45 -3.51 4.34 6.12
N LEU A 46 -2.62 5.09 6.78
CA LEU A 46 -3.01 5.96 7.88
C LEU A 46 -4.03 7.00 7.42
N LEU A 47 -3.75 7.70 6.32
CA LEU A 47 -4.67 8.69 5.75
C LEU A 47 -5.99 8.06 5.30
N HIS A 48 -5.99 6.85 4.74
CA HIS A 48 -7.21 6.13 4.39
C HIS A 48 -8.07 5.86 5.63
N THR A 49 -7.45 5.38 6.72
CA THR A 49 -8.16 5.12 7.99
C THR A 49 -8.75 6.40 8.56
N PHE A 50 -8.01 7.51 8.58
CA PHE A 50 -8.55 8.81 8.98
C PHE A 50 -9.69 9.26 8.07
N ALA A 51 -9.55 9.12 6.75
CA ALA A 51 -10.58 9.46 5.76
C ALA A 51 -11.82 8.55 5.82
N TYR A 52 -11.70 7.38 6.43
CA TYR A 52 -12.82 6.46 6.63
C TYR A 52 -13.57 6.77 7.93
N GLN A 53 -12.86 7.08 9.02
CA GLN A 53 -13.46 7.35 10.32
C GLN A 53 -13.99 8.77 10.45
N ILE A 54 -13.24 9.74 9.95
CA ILE A 54 -13.70 11.12 9.78
C ILE A 54 -14.44 11.13 8.44
N PRO A 55 -15.73 11.55 8.38
CA PRO A 55 -16.53 11.52 7.16
C PRO A 55 -16.09 12.62 6.17
N LEU A 56 -14.84 12.55 5.73
CA LEU A 56 -14.28 13.36 4.67
C LEU A 56 -15.03 13.06 3.36
N PRO A 57 -15.29 14.10 2.54
CA PRO A 57 -15.98 13.91 1.29
C PRO A 57 -15.18 12.96 0.39
N GLN A 58 -15.88 12.21 -0.46
CA GLN A 58 -15.22 11.62 -1.63
C GLN A 58 -14.61 12.76 -2.44
N PRO A 59 -13.38 12.62 -3.00
CA PRO A 59 -12.71 11.38 -3.40
C PRO A 59 -11.56 10.90 -2.49
N THR A 60 -11.37 11.45 -1.29
CA THR A 60 -10.16 11.23 -0.46
C THR A 60 -9.86 9.75 -0.16
N ARG A 61 -10.90 8.94 0.07
CA ARG A 61 -10.80 7.49 0.31
C ARG A 61 -10.28 6.73 -0.92
N ALA A 62 -10.76 7.09 -2.10
CA ALA A 62 -10.33 6.45 -3.35
C ALA A 62 -8.87 6.79 -3.67
N ILE A 63 -8.49 8.07 -3.51
CA ILE A 63 -7.13 8.54 -3.78
C ILE A 63 -6.14 7.85 -2.83
N THR A 64 -6.44 7.81 -1.54
CA THR A 64 -5.57 7.13 -0.56
C THR A 64 -5.46 5.63 -0.87
N CYS A 65 -6.54 4.96 -1.24
CA CYS A 65 -6.48 3.55 -1.67
C CYS A 65 -5.63 3.35 -2.93
N MET A 66 -5.77 4.22 -3.94
CA MET A 66 -4.99 4.17 -5.17
C MET A 66 -3.49 4.35 -4.92
N ILE A 67 -3.10 5.29 -4.04
CA ILE A 67 -1.69 5.50 -3.69
C ILE A 67 -1.08 4.23 -3.08
N SER A 68 -1.76 3.59 -2.13
CA SER A 68 -1.29 2.32 -1.55
C SER A 68 -1.21 1.19 -2.59
N GLY A 69 -2.16 1.14 -3.52
CA GLY A 69 -2.16 0.18 -4.62
C GLY A 69 -0.98 0.39 -5.58
N ILE A 70 -0.73 1.64 -5.99
CA ILE A 70 0.37 2.00 -6.89
C ILE A 70 1.72 1.65 -6.26
N ALA A 71 1.93 1.90 -4.97
CA ALA A 71 3.17 1.51 -4.29
C ALA A 71 3.39 -0.01 -4.33
N THR A 72 2.32 -0.79 -4.14
CA THR A 72 2.37 -2.26 -4.17
C THR A 72 2.63 -2.79 -5.59
N ILE A 73 1.95 -2.22 -6.59
CA ILE A 73 2.13 -2.56 -8.02
C ILE A 73 3.55 -2.19 -8.49
N SER A 74 4.08 -1.04 -8.07
CA SER A 74 5.44 -0.61 -8.41
C SER A 74 6.50 -1.61 -7.93
N MET A 75 6.38 -2.10 -6.69
CA MET A 75 7.29 -3.14 -6.18
C MET A 75 7.15 -4.44 -6.96
N ALA A 76 5.91 -4.88 -7.24
CA ALA A 76 5.66 -6.08 -8.02
C ALA A 76 6.25 -5.98 -9.45
N ALA A 77 6.09 -4.84 -10.10
CA ALA A 77 6.64 -4.58 -11.43
C ALA A 77 8.17 -4.63 -11.43
N GLN A 78 8.83 -4.08 -10.41
CA GLN A 78 10.29 -4.14 -10.28
C GLN A 78 10.79 -5.58 -10.05
N ILE A 79 10.08 -6.38 -9.26
CA ILE A 79 10.42 -7.81 -9.09
C ILE A 79 10.33 -8.51 -10.45
N LEU A 80 9.24 -8.32 -11.19
CA LEU A 80 9.05 -8.95 -12.50
C LEU A 80 10.16 -8.54 -13.48
N LEU A 81 10.47 -7.25 -13.56
CA LEU A 81 11.53 -6.75 -14.44
C LEU A 81 12.94 -7.21 -14.05
N GLN A 82 13.15 -7.65 -12.81
CA GLN A 82 14.42 -8.21 -12.37
C GLN A 82 14.54 -9.72 -12.67
N VAL A 83 13.41 -10.42 -12.84
CA VAL A 83 13.36 -11.85 -13.16
C VAL A 83 13.54 -12.12 -14.66
N TYR A 84 13.10 -11.20 -15.52
CA TYR A 84 13.32 -11.25 -16.97
C TYR A 84 14.65 -10.63 -17.38
#